data_AF-A0A0F7RSZ0-F1
#
_entry.id   AF-A0A0F7RSZ0-F1
#
_cell.length_a   1.000
_cell.length_b   1.000
_cell.length_c   1.000
_cell.angle_alpha   90.00
_cell.angle_beta   90.00
_cell.angle_gamma   90.00
#
_symmetry.space_group_name_H-M   'P 1'
#
loop_
_entity.id
_entity.type
_entity.pdbx_description
1 polymer ?
#
loop_
_entity_poly.entity_id
_entity_poly.type
_entity_poly.pdbx_seq_one_letter_code
_entity_poly.pdbx_strand_id
1 'polypeptide(L)'
;MLFVDKYRPKALSELHYHQDLSKRLSSLADHEDFPHILMYGPSGAGKKTRIACLLRELYGPGTYKLKIDQRVFVTPSNRKIDVNIVSSNYHIELTPSDAGNYDRLVIQDILKEIAQTQNVDLNAKHRFKVVVINEADSL
;
A
#
# COMPACT_ATOMS: atom_id res chain seq x y z
N MET A 1 14.92 -3.01 -17.58
CA MET A 1 14.32 -2.06 -16.63
C MET A 1 14.09 -0.75 -17.37
N LEU A 2 12.86 -0.22 -17.39
CA LEU A 2 12.55 1.03 -18.10
C LEU A 2 13.23 2.21 -17.40
N PHE A 3 13.62 3.26 -18.14
CA PHE A 3 14.23 4.46 -17.54
C PHE A 3 13.32 5.09 -16.47
N VAL A 4 12.00 5.00 -16.66
CA VAL A 4 10.99 5.47 -15.71
C VAL A 4 11.15 4.83 -14.33
N ASP A 5 11.49 3.55 -14.26
CA ASP A 5 11.70 2.85 -12.99
C ASP A 5 13.09 3.12 -12.41
N LYS A 6 14.08 3.33 -13.27
CA LYS A 6 15.47 3.64 -12.85
C LYS A 6 15.56 4.98 -12.14
N TYR A 7 14.83 6.00 -12.62
CA TYR A 7 14.85 7.36 -12.08
C TYR A 7 13.67 7.68 -11.15
N ARG A 8 12.86 6.68 -10.79
CA ARG A 8 11.77 6.87 -9.83
C ARG A 8 12.34 7.28 -8.47
N PRO A 9 11.92 8.43 -7.90
CA PRO A 9 12.28 8.83 -6.54
C PRO A 9 11.95 7.74 -5.54
N LYS A 10 12.86 7.50 -4.59
CA LYS A 10 12.72 6.49 -3.54
C LYS A 10 12.45 7.11 -2.17
N ALA A 11 12.81 8.37 -1.97
CA ALA A 11 12.58 9.13 -0.73
C ALA A 11 11.67 10.34 -0.96
N LEU A 12 10.96 10.78 0.08
CA LEU A 12 10.09 11.97 0.00
C LEU A 12 10.87 13.25 -0.33
N SER A 13 12.14 13.33 0.07
CA SER A 13 13.06 14.43 -0.22
C SER A 13 13.50 14.50 -1.69
N GLU A 14 13.43 13.39 -2.43
CA GLU A 14 13.78 13.30 -3.85
C GLU A 14 12.61 13.69 -4.78
N LEU A 15 11.43 14.00 -4.23
CA LEU A 15 10.27 14.42 -5.00
C LEU A 15 10.40 15.88 -5.44
N HIS A 16 10.49 16.09 -6.75
CA HIS A 16 10.70 17.42 -7.34
C HIS A 16 9.48 18.36 -7.23
N TYR A 17 8.27 17.83 -7.08
CA TYR A 17 7.02 18.60 -7.11
C TYR A 17 6.26 18.55 -5.78
N HIS A 18 5.43 19.57 -5.51
CA HIS A 18 4.65 19.72 -4.26
C HIS A 18 5.47 19.49 -2.99
N GLN A 19 6.52 20.30 -2.80
CA GLN A 19 7.42 20.16 -1.65
C GLN A 19 6.70 20.31 -0.31
N ASP A 20 5.69 21.19 -0.22
CA ASP A 20 4.91 21.35 1.00
C ASP A 20 4.12 20.09 1.36
N LEU A 21 3.62 19.36 0.36
CA LEU A 21 2.98 18.07 0.57
C LEU A 21 3.99 17.04 1.05
N SER A 22 5.19 17.00 0.45
CA SER A 22 6.27 16.10 0.89
C SER A 22 6.69 16.37 2.33
N LYS A 23 6.78 17.64 2.74
CA LYS A 23 7.03 18.04 4.13
C LYS A 23 5.92 17.58 5.07
N ARG A 24 4.65 17.80 4.71
CA ARG A 24 3.50 17.32 5.52
C ARG A 24 3.50 15.80 5.67
N LEU A 25 3.78 15.06 4.60
CA LEU A 25 3.87 13.60 4.63
C LEU A 25 5.04 13.11 5.49
N SER A 26 6.17 13.79 5.45
CA SER A 26 7.32 13.51 6.31
C SER A 26 6.98 13.77 7.79
N SER A 27 6.36 14.91 8.11
CA SER A 27 5.89 15.18 9.47
C SER A 27 4.87 14.15 9.96
N LEU A 28 3.95 13.72 9.09
CA LEU A 28 2.98 12.66 9.41
C LEU A 28 3.66 11.31 9.69
N ALA A 29 4.73 10.97 8.97
CA ALA A 29 5.49 9.74 9.20
C ALA A 29 6.33 9.76 10.49
N ASP A 30 6.58 10.94 11.06
CA ASP A 30 7.27 11.07 12.33
C ASP A 30 6.36 10.94 13.55
N HIS A 31 5.05 11.09 13.38
CA HIS A 31 4.08 10.89 14.45
C HIS A 31 3.75 9.39 14.64
N GLU A 32 3.59 8.98 15.90
CA GLU A 32 3.18 7.61 16.23
C GLU A 32 1.76 7.30 15.75
N ASP A 33 0.87 8.31 15.81
CA ASP A 33 -0.50 8.21 15.33
C ASP A 33 -0.57 8.53 13.83
N PHE A 34 -0.69 7.49 13.02
CA PHE A 34 -0.74 7.60 11.57
C PHE A 34 -2.18 7.41 11.08
N PRO A 35 -2.83 8.44 10.51
CA PRO A 35 -4.21 8.37 10.09
C PRO A 35 -4.38 7.54 8.81
N HIS A 36 -5.61 7.14 8.52
CA HIS A 36 -5.95 6.64 7.19
C HIS A 36 -5.88 7.78 6.17
N ILE A 37 -5.18 7.53 5.06
CA ILE A 37 -4.92 8.54 4.02
C ILE A 37 -5.63 8.13 2.73
N LEU A 38 -6.38 9.07 2.16
CA LEU A 38 -6.89 8.98 0.80
C LEU A 38 -6.03 9.84 -0.13
N MET A 39 -5.30 9.20 -1.05
CA MET A 39 -4.54 9.91 -2.09
C MET A 39 -5.28 9.87 -3.43
N TYR A 40 -5.69 11.03 -3.92
CA TYR A 40 -6.39 11.18 -5.21
C TYR A 40 -5.66 12.16 -6.13
N GLY A 41 -6.04 12.18 -7.42
CA GLY A 41 -5.45 13.04 -8.45
C GLY A 41 -5.38 12.35 -9.81
N PRO A 42 -4.95 13.05 -10.87
CA PRO A 42 -4.92 12.50 -12.23
C PRO A 42 -3.95 11.32 -12.35
N SER A 43 -4.14 10.49 -13.39
CA SER A 43 -3.19 9.42 -13.72
C SER A 43 -1.83 10.04 -14.07
N GLY A 44 -0.74 9.39 -13.67
CA GLY A 44 0.62 9.92 -13.87
C GLY A 44 1.08 11.01 -12.90
N ALA A 45 0.24 11.50 -11.97
CA ALA A 45 0.62 12.53 -10.98
C ALA A 45 1.64 12.06 -9.91
N GLY A 46 2.15 10.82 -10.00
CA GLY A 46 3.11 10.28 -9.04
C GLY A 46 2.50 9.79 -7.71
N LYS A 47 1.19 9.53 -7.66
CA LYS A 47 0.49 9.03 -6.45
C LYS A 47 1.16 7.77 -5.89
N LYS A 48 1.34 6.74 -6.72
CA LYS A 48 2.00 5.48 -6.32
C LYS A 48 3.44 5.70 -5.85
N THR A 49 4.18 6.59 -6.52
CA THR A 49 5.55 6.96 -6.10
C THR A 49 5.56 7.61 -4.71
N ARG A 50 4.61 8.49 -4.41
CA ARG A 50 4.48 9.12 -3.08
C ARG A 50 4.15 8.11 -2.00
N ILE A 51 3.22 7.18 -2.26
CA ILE A 51 2.87 6.10 -1.32
C ILE A 51 4.12 5.24 -1.03
N ALA A 52 4.87 4.85 -2.06
CA ALA A 52 6.10 4.07 -1.87
C ALA A 52 7.17 4.83 -1.06
N CYS A 53 7.35 6.13 -1.32
CA CYS A 53 8.26 6.98 -0.54
C CYS A 53 7.80 7.12 0.92
N LEU A 54 6.50 7.27 1.15
CA LEU A 54 5.91 7.37 2.49
C LEU A 54 6.09 6.07 3.28
N LEU A 55 5.84 4.93 2.65
CA LEU A 55 6.07 3.62 3.25
C LEU A 55 7.55 3.42 3.63
N ARG A 56 8.48 3.88 2.78
CA ARG A 56 9.90 3.88 3.10
C ARG A 56 10.22 4.79 4.30
N GLU A 57 9.57 5.94 4.43
CA GLU A 57 9.78 6.83 5.58
C GLU A 57 9.30 6.18 6.89
N LEU A 58 8.17 5.48 6.84
CA LEU A 58 7.59 4.76 7.99
C LEU A 58 8.43 3.54 8.42
N TYR A 59 8.79 2.67 7.49
CA TYR A 59 9.36 1.35 7.81
C TYR A 59 10.80 1.14 7.32
N GLY A 60 11.39 2.16 6.70
CA GLY A 60 12.72 2.10 6.13
C GLY A 60 12.79 1.39 4.77
N PRO A 61 13.99 1.08 4.29
CA PRO A 61 14.23 0.53 2.95
C PRO A 61 13.71 -0.90 2.75
N GLY A 62 13.33 -1.61 3.83
CA GLY A 62 12.80 -2.97 3.76
C GLY A 62 11.47 -3.08 3.01
N THR A 63 10.76 -1.98 2.81
CA THR A 63 9.49 -1.92 2.07
C THR A 63 9.61 -2.29 0.60
N TYR A 64 10.79 -2.13 -0.01
CA TYR A 64 11.00 -2.48 -1.42
C TYR A 64 11.13 -3.99 -1.67
N LYS A 65 11.22 -4.81 -0.61
CA LYS A 65 11.23 -6.27 -0.72
C LYS A 65 9.80 -6.77 -0.86
N LEU A 66 9.28 -6.65 -2.08
CA LEU A 66 7.92 -7.06 -2.45
C LEU A 66 7.91 -8.52 -2.91
N LYS A 67 6.86 -9.24 -2.53
CA LYS A 67 6.49 -10.55 -3.05
C LYS A 67 5.14 -10.44 -3.73
N ILE A 68 4.94 -11.21 -4.80
CA ILE A 68 3.66 -11.31 -5.49
C ILE A 68 3.07 -12.64 -5.09
N ASP A 69 1.94 -12.60 -4.39
CA ASP A 69 1.21 -13.76 -3.95
C ASP A 69 -0.13 -13.80 -4.70
N GLN A 70 -0.43 -14.92 -5.36
CA GLN A 70 -1.74 -15.15 -5.96
C GLN A 70 -2.64 -15.82 -4.92
N ARG A 71 -3.76 -15.18 -4.58
CA ARG A 71 -4.71 -15.68 -3.59
C ARG A 71 -6.04 -16.02 -4.21
N VAL A 72 -6.58 -17.15 -3.76
CA VAL A 72 -7.87 -17.66 -4.22
C VAL A 72 -8.93 -17.34 -3.17
N PHE A 73 -9.92 -16.54 -3.54
CA PHE A 73 -11.09 -16.24 -2.73
C PHE A 73 -12.28 -17.08 -3.20
N VAL A 74 -13.07 -17.58 -2.27
CA VAL A 74 -14.29 -18.33 -2.58
C VAL A 74 -15.49 -17.43 -2.34
N THR A 75 -16.27 -17.22 -3.38
CA THR A 75 -17.50 -16.41 -3.31
C THR A 75 -18.65 -17.19 -2.65
N PRO A 76 -19.70 -16.50 -2.19
CA PRO A 76 -20.91 -17.16 -1.69
C PRO A 76 -21.60 -18.03 -2.74
N SER A 77 -21.35 -17.77 -4.03
CA SER A 77 -21.83 -18.58 -5.16
C SER A 77 -20.90 -19.76 -5.51
N ASN A 78 -19.93 -20.06 -4.63
CA ASN A 78 -18.96 -21.15 -4.76
C ASN A 78 -18.02 -21.04 -5.97
N ARG A 79 -17.89 -19.84 -6.54
CA ARG A 79 -16.89 -19.53 -7.58
C ARG A 79 -15.57 -19.11 -6.94
N LYS A 80 -14.46 -19.56 -7.53
CA LYS A 80 -13.11 -19.17 -7.15
C LYS A 80 -12.70 -17.91 -7.91
N ILE A 81 -12.14 -16.94 -7.21
CA ILE A 81 -11.61 -15.70 -7.77
C ILE A 81 -10.14 -15.63 -7.40
N ASP A 82 -9.28 -15.47 -8.40
CA ASP A 82 -7.86 -15.31 -8.20
C ASP A 82 -7.50 -13.83 -8.19
N VAL A 83 -6.92 -13.36 -7.09
CA VAL A 83 -6.49 -11.97 -6.92
C VAL A 83 -5.00 -11.95 -6.67
N ASN A 84 -4.30 -11.08 -7.40
CA ASN A 84 -2.89 -10.84 -7.17
C ASN A 84 -2.71 -9.83 -6.04
N ILE A 85 -1.94 -10.21 -5.04
CA ILE A 85 -1.62 -9.36 -3.90
C ILE A 85 -0.12 -9.13 -3.89
N VAL A 86 0.29 -7.88 -3.75
CA VAL A 86 1.68 -7.52 -3.58
C VAL A 86 1.93 -7.32 -2.09
N SER A 87 2.76 -8.17 -1.49
CA SER A 87 2.98 -8.18 -0.04
C SER A 87 4.43 -7.85 0.31
N SER A 88 4.62 -7.17 1.43
CA SER A 88 5.90 -7.05 2.12
C SER A 88 5.71 -7.36 3.60
N ASN A 89 6.81 -7.32 4.35
CA ASN A 89 6.76 -7.47 5.81
C ASN A 89 5.96 -6.34 6.49
N TYR A 90 5.80 -5.18 5.84
CA TYR A 90 5.26 -3.97 6.46
C TYR A 90 3.95 -3.46 5.84
N HIS A 91 3.67 -3.86 4.60
CA HIS A 91 2.46 -3.44 3.90
C HIS A 91 1.98 -4.49 2.91
N ILE A 92 0.72 -4.37 2.52
CA ILE A 92 0.09 -5.14 1.45
C ILE A 92 -0.53 -4.15 0.47
N GLU A 93 -0.30 -4.33 -0.83
CA GLU A 93 -1.02 -3.65 -1.90
C GLU A 93 -1.99 -4.62 -2.57
N LEU A 94 -3.22 -4.15 -2.78
CA LEU A 94 -4.24 -4.86 -3.57
C LEU A 94 -4.92 -3.92 -4.55
N THR A 95 -5.39 -4.48 -5.66
CA THR A 95 -6.27 -3.82 -6.62
C THR A 95 -7.60 -4.59 -6.62
N PRO A 96 -8.58 -4.16 -5.82
CA PRO A 96 -9.82 -4.92 -5.61
C PRO A 96 -10.68 -5.02 -6.87
N SER A 97 -10.49 -4.14 -7.85
CA SER A 97 -11.14 -4.18 -9.16
C SER A 97 -10.90 -5.50 -9.92
N ASP A 98 -9.79 -6.21 -9.62
CA ASP A 98 -9.50 -7.54 -10.17
C ASP A 98 -10.54 -8.60 -9.73
N ALA A 99 -11.24 -8.36 -8.62
CA ALA A 99 -12.26 -9.26 -8.08
C ALA A 99 -13.68 -9.01 -8.64
N GLY A 100 -13.86 -8.01 -9.51
CA GLY A 100 -15.16 -7.61 -10.03
C GLY A 100 -16.14 -7.25 -8.90
N ASN A 101 -17.38 -7.75 -8.97
CA ASN A 101 -18.45 -7.45 -7.99
C ASN A 101 -18.24 -8.06 -6.58
N TYR A 102 -17.08 -8.64 -6.31
CA TYR A 102 -16.75 -9.30 -5.03
C TYR A 102 -15.60 -8.62 -4.29
N ASP A 103 -15.17 -7.45 -4.77
CA ASP A 103 -14.26 -6.51 -4.12
C ASP A 103 -14.46 -6.35 -2.61
N ARG A 104 -15.70 -6.15 -2.15
CA ARG A 104 -16.04 -5.99 -0.73
C ARG A 104 -15.67 -7.23 0.08
N LEU A 105 -15.87 -8.43 -0.47
CA LEU A 105 -15.54 -9.68 0.20
C LEU A 105 -14.02 -9.81 0.33
N VAL A 106 -13.29 -9.55 -0.77
CA VAL A 106 -11.83 -9.60 -0.80
C VAL A 106 -11.21 -8.64 0.20
N ILE A 107 -11.67 -7.38 0.24
CA ILE A 107 -11.18 -6.38 1.21
C ILE A 107 -11.47 -6.82 2.64
N GLN A 108 -12.69 -7.29 2.92
CA GLN A 108 -13.06 -7.71 4.27
C GLN A 108 -12.20 -8.88 4.77
N ASP A 109 -11.94 -9.88 3.93
CA ASP A 109 -11.15 -11.04 4.33
C ASP A 109 -9.68 -10.69 4.54
N ILE A 110 -9.10 -9.84 3.67
CA ILE A 110 -7.73 -9.34 3.83
C ILE A 110 -7.60 -8.54 5.14
N LEU A 111 -8.54 -7.63 5.42
CA LEU A 111 -8.49 -6.83 6.64
C LEU A 111 -8.60 -7.68 7.91
N LYS A 112 -9.47 -8.72 7.91
CA LYS A 112 -9.59 -9.66 9.03
C LYS A 112 -8.29 -10.42 9.27
N GLU A 113 -7.65 -10.91 8.21
CA GLU A 113 -6.39 -11.65 8.33
C GLU A 113 -5.24 -10.78 8.83
N ILE A 114 -5.14 -9.55 8.33
CA ILE A 114 -4.10 -8.62 8.78
C ILE A 114 -4.30 -8.24 10.25
N ALA A 115 -5.55 -8.07 10.69
CA ALA A 115 -5.86 -7.85 12.10
C ALA A 115 -5.46 -9.03 12.99
N GLN A 116 -5.47 -10.26 12.47
CA GLN A 116 -5.01 -11.46 13.17
C GLN A 116 -3.49 -11.63 13.16
N THR A 117 -2.79 -11.05 12.17
CA THR A 117 -1.34 -11.21 11.99
C THR A 117 -0.58 -10.14 12.78
N GLN A 118 -0.32 -10.39 14.07
CA GLN A 118 0.39 -9.47 15.00
C GLN A 118 1.90 -9.32 14.76
N ASN A 119 2.42 -9.56 13.56
CA ASN A 119 3.87 -9.49 13.34
C ASN A 119 4.29 -8.13 12.82
N VAL A 120 4.29 -7.13 13.71
CA VAL A 120 5.17 -5.98 13.54
C VAL A 120 6.26 -6.13 14.59
N ASP A 121 7.51 -6.16 14.12
CA ASP A 121 8.71 -6.26 14.96
C ASP A 121 8.57 -5.35 16.19
N LEU A 122 8.77 -5.90 17.40
CA LEU A 122 8.60 -5.17 18.65
C LEU A 122 9.51 -3.93 18.73
N ASN A 123 10.59 -3.93 17.96
CA ASN A 123 11.56 -2.85 17.82
C ASN A 123 11.23 -1.86 16.68
N ALA A 124 10.16 -2.09 15.90
CA ALA A 124 9.79 -1.18 14.83
C ALA A 124 9.24 0.15 15.38
N LYS A 125 9.62 1.26 14.74
CA LYS A 125 9.13 2.62 15.05
C LYS A 125 7.59 2.70 15.00
N HIS A 126 6.97 1.97 14.08
CA HIS A 126 5.51 1.91 13.95
C HIS A 126 5.03 0.46 14.07
N ARG A 127 4.00 0.24 14.91
CA ARG A 127 3.46 -1.08 15.27
C ARG A 127 2.18 -1.46 14.52
N PHE A 128 1.96 -0.88 13.34
CA PHE A 128 0.84 -1.22 12.47
C PHE A 128 1.36 -1.69 11.11
N LYS A 129 0.52 -2.40 10.37
CA LYS A 129 0.76 -2.78 8.96
C LYS A 129 -0.09 -1.90 8.06
N VAL A 130 0.45 -1.44 6.93
CA VAL A 130 -0.33 -0.62 5.97
C VAL A 130 -1.01 -1.49 4.92
N VAL A 131 -2.28 -1.22 4.63
CA VAL A 131 -3.00 -1.80 3.51
C VAL A 131 -3.21 -0.70 2.47
N VAL A 132 -2.60 -0.86 1.30
CA VAL A 132 -2.75 0.03 0.16
C VAL A 132 -3.81 -0.54 -0.77
N ILE A 133 -4.93 0.18 -0.89
CA ILE A 133 -6.01 -0.15 -1.80
C ILE A 133 -5.87 0.76 -3.02
N ASN A 134 -5.49 0.19 -4.16
CA ASN A 134 -5.43 0.92 -5.42
C ASN A 134 -6.84 1.01 -6.05
N GLU A 135 -7.08 2.03 -6.87
CA GLU A 135 -8.33 2.18 -7.66
C GLU A 135 -9.60 2.10 -6.80
N ALA A 136 -9.54 2.69 -5.60
CA ALA A 136 -10.64 2.70 -4.64
C ALA A 136 -11.88 3.47 -5.11
N ASP A 137 -11.78 4.24 -6.20
CA ASP A 137 -12.89 4.89 -6.88
C ASP A 137 -13.70 3.94 -7.77
N SER A 138 -13.16 2.77 -8.07
CA SER A 138 -13.79 1.71 -8.86
C SER A 138 -14.37 0.58 -7.98
N LEU A 139 -14.48 0.84 -6.67
CA LEU A 139 -15.16 0.02 -5.66
C LEU A 139 -16.66 0.35 -5.57
#